data_AF-A0A6M0APV3-F1
#
_entry.id   AF-A0A6M0APV3-F1
#
_cell.length_a   1.000
_cell.length_b   1.000
_cell.length_c   1.000
_cell.angle_alpha   90.00
_cell.angle_beta   90.00
_cell.angle_gamma   90.00
#
_symmetry.space_group_name_H-M   'P 1'
#
loop_
_entity.id
_entity.type
_entity.pdbx_description
1 polymer ?
#
loop_
_entity_poly.entity_id
_entity_poly.type
_entity_poly.pdbx_seq_one_letter_code
_entity_poly.pdbx_strand_id
1 'polypeptide(L)'
;MSNSSSPLEELQNAIKKQNPFNKEPVVKKQNVWKKELPHVTSINAHAYDAVFKAIEEVRSGQRQVIGITIKANKGLGKTHLLSRVRHQLQADGSAWFVYMTDYNDLNRIKPEFLKTLALSLKEVGSQGVTQWQELGTALANEAMQKNYTSQQLVNVFPNALAKNPRLIEQLTDKVLEIKTDIDNPYLIKGIFWTLSNQHAIYAINWLSGKSLAQKKADEMELPNDSEDDKDHFDITCQILDLISDYNPLVVCFDQLDGTECDDAGFSRAQVIASLATDLYNSLKRG
;
A
#
# COMPACT_ATOMS: atom_id res chain seq x y z
N MET A 1 43.60 5.27 -25.13
CA MET A 1 43.77 3.81 -25.20
C MET A 1 42.57 3.19 -24.49
N SER A 2 41.65 2.59 -25.24
CA SER A 2 40.45 1.96 -24.69
C SER A 2 40.82 0.57 -24.17
N ASN A 3 40.77 0.38 -22.84
CA ASN A 3 40.81 -0.95 -22.24
C ASN A 3 39.51 -1.67 -22.61
N SER A 4 39.53 -2.43 -23.70
CA SER A 4 38.47 -3.39 -24.02
C SER A 4 38.63 -4.58 -23.09
N SER A 5 37.88 -4.59 -21.98
CA SER A 5 37.70 -5.80 -21.18
C SER A 5 37.14 -6.91 -22.06
N SER A 6 37.64 -8.14 -21.90
CA SER A 6 37.07 -9.24 -22.66
C SER A 6 35.62 -9.49 -22.19
N PRO A 7 34.69 -9.90 -23.07
CA PRO A 7 33.31 -10.23 -22.68
C PRO A 7 33.23 -11.27 -21.55
N LEU A 8 34.24 -12.14 -21.45
CA LEU A 8 34.36 -13.14 -20.39
C LEU A 8 34.69 -12.50 -19.03
N GLU A 9 35.60 -11.52 -18.99
CA GLU A 9 35.94 -10.78 -17.78
C GLU A 9 34.77 -9.90 -17.32
N GLU A 10 34.03 -9.28 -18.25
CA GLU A 10 32.81 -8.52 -17.93
C GLU A 10 31.75 -9.42 -17.30
N LEU A 11 31.51 -10.61 -17.88
CA LEU A 11 30.60 -11.59 -17.32
C LEU A 11 31.04 -12.06 -15.93
N GLN A 12 32.32 -12.40 -15.76
CA GLN A 12 32.86 -12.82 -14.47
C GLN A 12 32.75 -11.72 -13.42
N ASN A 13 33.00 -10.46 -13.79
CA ASN A 13 32.85 -9.31 -12.91
C ASN A 13 31.37 -9.06 -12.55
N ALA A 14 30.45 -9.22 -13.50
CA ALA A 14 29.01 -9.11 -13.24
C ALA A 14 28.52 -10.23 -12.29
N ILE A 15 28.95 -11.48 -12.50
CA ILE A 15 28.63 -12.62 -11.63
C ILE A 15 29.22 -12.40 -10.23
N LYS A 16 30.48 -11.93 -10.11
CA LYS A 16 31.10 -11.62 -8.82
C LYS A 16 30.38 -10.49 -8.09
N LYS A 17 29.91 -9.47 -8.81
CA LYS A 17 29.21 -8.32 -8.24
C LYS A 17 27.79 -8.68 -7.80
N GLN A 18 27.05 -9.46 -8.59
CA GLN A 18 25.67 -9.82 -8.30
C GLN A 18 25.22 -11.10 -9.06
N ASN A 19 25.56 -12.28 -8.53
CA ASN A 19 25.12 -13.56 -9.12
C ASN A 19 23.61 -13.79 -8.85
N PRO A 20 22.75 -13.81 -9.89
CA PRO A 20 21.31 -14.05 -9.71
C PRO A 20 20.97 -15.50 -9.32
N PHE A 21 21.89 -16.45 -9.55
CA PHE A 21 21.70 -17.89 -9.26
C PHE A 21 22.25 -18.31 -7.89
N ASN A 22 22.91 -17.41 -7.16
CA ASN A 22 23.40 -17.69 -5.81
C ASN A 22 22.39 -17.27 -4.71
N LYS A 23 21.20 -16.82 -5.11
CA LYS A 23 20.09 -16.46 -4.22
C LYS A 23 18.94 -17.44 -4.45
N GLU A 24 17.96 -17.46 -3.54
CA GLU A 24 16.74 -18.24 -3.74
C GLU A 24 16.11 -17.88 -5.10
N PRO A 25 15.84 -18.87 -5.97
CA PRO A 25 15.34 -18.62 -7.33
C PRO A 25 13.89 -18.11 -7.35
N VAL A 26 13.19 -18.20 -6.20
CA VAL A 26 11.81 -17.79 -6.03
C VAL A 26 11.75 -16.51 -5.21
N VAL A 27 11.20 -15.46 -5.80
CA VAL A 27 10.89 -14.21 -5.11
C VAL A 27 9.80 -14.49 -4.07
N LYS A 28 10.11 -14.34 -2.78
CA LYS A 28 9.13 -14.44 -1.68
C LYS A 28 8.41 -13.10 -1.49
N LYS A 29 7.27 -13.10 -0.80
CA LYS A 29 6.51 -11.90 -0.43
C LYS A 29 7.38 -10.78 0.14
N GLN A 30 8.28 -11.12 1.05
CA GLN A 30 9.23 -10.18 1.67
C GLN A 30 10.17 -9.50 0.67
N ASN A 31 10.48 -10.15 -0.46
CA ASN A 31 11.37 -9.63 -1.49
C ASN A 31 10.67 -8.59 -2.40
N VAL A 32 9.34 -8.57 -2.46
CA VAL A 32 8.60 -7.50 -3.16
C VAL A 32 8.81 -6.16 -2.45
N TRP A 33 8.87 -6.18 -1.12
CA TRP A 33 9.11 -4.98 -0.31
C TRP A 33 10.60 -4.65 -0.15
N LYS A 34 11.49 -5.65 -0.08
CA LYS A 34 12.94 -5.46 0.11
C LYS A 34 13.73 -5.29 -1.20
N LYS A 35 14.79 -4.48 -1.19
CA LYS A 35 15.59 -4.07 -2.36
C LYS A 35 16.57 -5.14 -2.91
N GLU A 36 16.25 -6.43 -2.84
CA GLU A 36 17.29 -7.48 -2.90
C GLU A 36 17.47 -8.18 -4.26
N LEU A 37 16.72 -7.82 -5.31
CA LEU A 37 16.75 -8.56 -6.57
C LEU A 37 17.37 -7.74 -7.71
N PRO A 38 18.36 -8.28 -8.45
CA PRO A 38 18.75 -7.68 -9.72
C PRO A 38 17.54 -7.68 -10.66
N HIS A 39 17.15 -6.50 -11.15
CA HIS A 39 16.07 -6.39 -12.12
C HIS A 39 16.61 -6.59 -13.54
N VAL A 40 16.09 -7.59 -14.24
CA VAL A 40 16.29 -7.73 -15.68
C VAL A 40 15.16 -6.94 -16.36
N THR A 41 15.49 -5.79 -16.95
CA THR A 41 14.49 -4.85 -17.50
C THR A 41 13.73 -5.40 -18.71
N SER A 42 14.36 -6.29 -19.49
CA SER A 42 13.74 -6.89 -20.67
C SER A 42 12.65 -7.92 -20.36
N ILE A 43 12.71 -8.59 -19.21
CA ILE A 43 11.71 -9.58 -18.82
C ILE A 43 10.40 -8.86 -18.48
N ASN A 44 9.30 -9.28 -19.12
CA ASN A 44 7.96 -8.72 -18.96
C ASN A 44 7.89 -7.19 -19.15
N ALA A 45 8.76 -6.60 -20.00
CA ALA A 45 8.80 -5.16 -20.27
C ALA A 45 7.42 -4.61 -20.69
N HIS A 46 6.74 -5.27 -21.63
CA HIS A 46 5.40 -4.87 -22.06
C HIS A 46 4.37 -4.79 -20.93
N ALA A 47 4.41 -5.73 -19.97
CA ALA A 47 3.48 -5.75 -18.83
C ALA A 47 3.81 -4.63 -17.83
N TYR A 48 5.09 -4.34 -17.64
CA TYR A 48 5.53 -3.20 -16.85
C TYR A 48 5.12 -1.87 -17.47
N ASP A 49 5.35 -1.70 -18.77
CA ASP A 49 4.98 -0.48 -19.50
C ASP A 49 3.46 -0.27 -19.46
N ALA A 50 2.67 -1.34 -19.55
CA ALA A 50 1.23 -1.29 -19.41
C ALA A 50 0.78 -0.80 -18.01
N VAL A 51 1.46 -1.22 -16.94
CA VAL A 51 1.19 -0.74 -15.57
C VAL A 51 1.47 0.76 -15.46
N PHE A 52 2.64 1.22 -15.90
CA PHE A 52 3.00 2.65 -15.81
C PHE A 52 2.15 3.54 -16.71
N LYS A 53 1.76 3.03 -17.88
CA LYS A 53 0.78 3.72 -18.73
C LYS A 53 -0.57 3.88 -18.02
N ALA A 54 -1.06 2.82 -17.38
CA ALA A 54 -2.31 2.88 -16.62
C ALA A 54 -2.25 3.88 -15.46
N ILE A 55 -1.13 3.94 -14.73
CA ILE A 55 -0.91 4.93 -13.67
C ILE A 55 -1.04 6.35 -14.23
N GLU A 56 -0.46 6.63 -15.40
CA GLU A 56 -0.55 7.95 -16.02
C GLU A 56 -1.97 8.26 -16.53
N GLU A 57 -2.68 7.29 -17.09
CA GLU A 57 -4.08 7.43 -17.51
C GLU A 57 -5.00 7.75 -16.31
N VAL A 58 -4.76 7.14 -15.14
CA VAL A 58 -5.48 7.45 -13.89
C VAL A 58 -5.10 8.83 -13.33
N ARG A 59 -3.80 9.13 -13.28
CA ARG A 59 -3.27 10.40 -12.79
C ARG A 59 -3.82 11.58 -13.57
N SER A 60 -3.86 11.48 -14.90
CA SER A 60 -4.39 12.49 -15.81
C SER A 60 -5.92 12.56 -15.85
N GLY A 61 -6.62 11.66 -15.16
CA GLY A 61 -8.09 11.62 -15.11
C GLY A 61 -8.76 11.07 -16.36
N GLN A 62 -8.00 10.45 -17.28
CA GLN A 62 -8.57 9.78 -18.46
C GLN A 62 -9.41 8.56 -18.07
N ARG A 63 -9.03 7.90 -16.97
CA ARG A 63 -9.76 6.80 -16.35
C ARG A 63 -9.80 7.04 -14.84
N GLN A 64 -10.87 6.62 -14.19
CA GLN A 64 -10.95 6.67 -12.73
C GLN A 64 -10.27 5.46 -12.08
N VAL A 65 -10.42 4.28 -12.69
CA VAL A 65 -9.83 3.01 -12.23
C VAL A 65 -9.47 2.18 -13.47
N ILE A 66 -8.35 1.43 -13.42
CA ILE A 66 -7.93 0.50 -14.49
C ILE A 66 -7.58 -0.87 -13.90
N GLY A 67 -8.20 -1.92 -14.43
CA GLY A 67 -7.86 -3.31 -14.11
C GLY A 67 -6.90 -3.92 -15.13
N ILE A 68 -5.82 -4.56 -14.66
CA ILE A 68 -4.86 -5.28 -15.50
C ILE A 68 -4.79 -6.74 -15.06
N THR A 69 -5.00 -7.67 -15.98
CA THR A 69 -4.79 -9.11 -15.73
C THR A 69 -3.51 -9.60 -16.39
N ILE A 70 -2.58 -10.11 -15.60
CA ILE A 70 -1.31 -10.65 -16.09
C ILE A 70 -1.36 -12.18 -16.05
N LYS A 71 -1.46 -12.81 -17.22
CA LYS A 71 -1.47 -14.27 -17.36
C LYS A 71 -0.08 -14.76 -17.77
N ALA A 72 0.51 -15.62 -16.94
CA ALA A 72 1.75 -16.29 -17.26
C ALA A 72 1.88 -17.59 -16.45
N ASN A 73 2.58 -18.58 -17.01
CA ASN A 73 2.89 -19.82 -16.30
C ASN A 73 3.71 -19.55 -15.03
N LYS A 74 3.69 -20.51 -14.10
CA LYS A 74 4.50 -20.47 -12.88
C LYS A 74 5.99 -20.36 -13.25
N GLY A 75 6.71 -19.49 -12.54
CA GLY A 75 8.15 -19.26 -12.78
C GLY A 75 8.50 -18.23 -13.86
N LEU A 76 7.54 -17.67 -14.60
CA LEU A 76 7.80 -16.66 -15.64
C LEU A 76 7.99 -15.22 -15.11
N GLY A 77 8.31 -15.07 -13.81
CA GLY A 77 8.69 -13.76 -13.24
C GLY A 77 7.54 -12.78 -12.96
N LYS A 78 6.30 -13.25 -12.72
CA LYS A 78 5.17 -12.37 -12.32
C LYS A 78 5.48 -11.59 -11.03
N THR A 79 5.87 -12.29 -9.98
CA THR A 79 6.24 -11.67 -8.69
C THR A 79 7.48 -10.77 -8.82
N HIS A 80 8.42 -11.12 -9.71
CA HIS A 80 9.58 -10.26 -10.00
C HIS A 80 9.17 -8.95 -10.70
N LEU A 81 8.23 -9.02 -11.64
CA LEU A 81 7.63 -7.84 -12.26
C LEU A 81 6.97 -6.93 -11.20
N LEU A 82 6.16 -7.49 -10.29
CA LEU A 82 5.50 -6.71 -9.23
C LEU A 82 6.51 -6.07 -8.26
N SER A 83 7.59 -6.78 -7.92
CA SER A 83 8.71 -6.22 -7.18
C SER A 83 9.33 -5.03 -7.93
N ARG A 84 9.58 -5.16 -9.24
CA ARG A 84 10.15 -4.07 -10.06
C ARG A 84 9.25 -2.84 -10.08
N VAL A 85 7.94 -3.04 -10.27
CA VAL A 85 6.94 -1.96 -10.18
C VAL A 85 7.04 -1.28 -8.82
N ARG A 86 6.94 -2.04 -7.72
CA ARG A 86 7.03 -1.50 -6.36
C ARG A 86 8.30 -0.67 -6.12
N HIS A 87 9.47 -1.16 -6.53
CA HIS A 87 10.73 -0.43 -6.33
C HIS A 87 10.81 0.85 -7.16
N GLN A 88 10.26 0.86 -8.37
CA GLN A 88 10.16 2.07 -9.17
C GLN A 88 9.22 3.10 -8.53
N LEU A 89 8.01 2.69 -8.11
CA LEU A 89 7.03 3.56 -7.45
C LEU A 89 7.60 4.19 -6.17
N GLN A 90 8.42 3.44 -5.43
CA GLN A 90 9.12 3.97 -4.25
C GLN A 90 10.20 4.99 -4.62
N ALA A 91 10.88 4.80 -5.75
CA ALA A 91 11.97 5.67 -6.15
C ALA A 91 11.48 7.02 -6.68
N ASP A 92 10.35 7.05 -7.39
CA ASP A 92 9.82 8.25 -8.06
C ASP A 92 8.56 8.84 -7.41
N GLY A 93 7.90 8.11 -6.51
CA GLY A 93 6.66 8.56 -5.86
C GLY A 93 5.45 8.58 -6.77
N SER A 94 5.50 7.90 -7.92
CA SER A 94 4.44 7.93 -8.94
C SER A 94 3.17 7.17 -8.57
N ALA A 95 3.17 6.34 -7.54
CA ALA A 95 1.96 5.78 -6.94
C ALA A 95 2.30 5.18 -5.57
N TRP A 96 1.26 4.97 -4.75
CA TRP A 96 1.35 4.07 -3.62
C TRP A 96 1.11 2.63 -4.04
N PHE A 97 1.50 1.68 -3.20
CA PHE A 97 1.49 0.26 -3.55
C PHE A 97 0.93 -0.62 -2.43
N VAL A 98 0.03 -1.52 -2.81
CA VAL A 98 -0.60 -2.53 -1.96
C VAL A 98 -0.41 -3.90 -2.58
N TYR A 99 -0.04 -4.89 -1.79
CA TYR A 99 0.30 -6.23 -2.28
C TYR A 99 -0.29 -7.33 -1.42
N MET A 100 -1.17 -8.12 -2.04
CA MET A 100 -1.86 -9.25 -1.43
C MET A 100 -1.41 -10.57 -2.05
N THR A 101 -1.00 -11.50 -1.19
CA THR A 101 -0.63 -12.89 -1.53
C THR A 101 -1.24 -13.91 -0.58
N ASP A 102 -1.68 -13.46 0.59
CA ASP A 102 -2.14 -14.33 1.66
C ASP A 102 -3.67 -14.29 1.64
N TYR A 103 -4.26 -15.44 1.30
CA TYR A 103 -5.70 -15.64 1.19
C TYR A 103 -6.07 -16.77 2.15
N ASN A 104 -6.09 -16.47 3.46
CA ASN A 104 -6.19 -17.53 4.47
C ASN A 104 -7.65 -18.01 4.61
N ASP A 105 -8.60 -17.09 4.46
CA ASP A 105 -10.02 -17.38 4.51
C ASP A 105 -10.75 -16.62 3.38
N LEU A 106 -11.13 -17.36 2.34
CA LEU A 106 -11.85 -16.82 1.19
C LEU A 106 -13.25 -16.32 1.56
N ASN A 107 -13.88 -16.86 2.61
CA ASN A 107 -15.18 -16.38 3.09
C ASN A 107 -15.05 -15.02 3.80
N ARG A 108 -13.84 -14.64 4.25
CA ARG A 108 -13.53 -13.38 4.93
C ARG A 108 -12.60 -12.48 4.13
N ILE A 109 -12.67 -12.55 2.80
CA ILE A 109 -11.71 -11.84 1.94
C ILE A 109 -11.73 -10.31 2.10
N LYS A 110 -12.88 -9.70 2.38
CA LYS A 110 -13.02 -8.25 2.59
C LYS A 110 -12.24 -7.79 3.84
N PRO A 111 -12.45 -8.40 5.03
CA PRO A 111 -11.58 -8.20 6.19
C PRO A 111 -10.09 -8.47 5.92
N GLU A 112 -9.76 -9.56 5.21
CA GLU A 112 -8.36 -9.87 4.87
C GLU A 112 -7.72 -8.81 3.98
N PHE A 113 -8.49 -8.24 3.06
CA PHE A 113 -8.02 -7.16 2.21
C PHE A 113 -7.81 -5.86 2.99
N LEU A 114 -8.72 -5.46 3.88
CA LEU A 114 -8.51 -4.30 4.77
C LEU A 114 -7.21 -4.45 5.57
N LYS A 115 -7.00 -5.62 6.16
CA LYS A 115 -5.77 -5.94 6.88
C LYS A 115 -4.54 -5.83 5.97
N THR A 116 -4.62 -6.34 4.75
CA THR A 116 -3.53 -6.28 3.77
C THR A 116 -3.23 -4.85 3.32
N LEU A 117 -4.26 -4.04 3.11
CA LEU A 117 -4.16 -2.61 2.80
C LEU A 117 -3.40 -1.89 3.92
N ALA A 118 -3.86 -2.04 5.17
CA ALA A 118 -3.24 -1.38 6.31
C ALA A 118 -1.79 -1.81 6.54
N LEU A 119 -1.47 -3.09 6.34
CA LEU A 119 -0.10 -3.60 6.46
C LEU A 119 0.78 -3.16 5.28
N SER A 120 0.25 -3.07 4.07
CA SER A 120 0.98 -2.56 2.91
C SER A 120 1.34 -1.09 3.07
N LEU A 121 0.42 -0.28 3.61
CA LEU A 121 0.64 1.14 3.85
C LEU A 121 1.62 1.41 5.01
N LYS A 122 1.91 0.40 5.85
CA LYS A 122 2.99 0.46 6.85
C LYS A 122 4.39 0.41 6.21
N GLU A 123 4.52 -0.10 4.99
CA GLU A 123 5.80 -0.19 4.30
C GLU A 123 6.29 1.21 3.87
N VAL A 124 7.61 1.35 3.72
CA VAL A 124 8.25 2.64 3.40
C VAL A 124 7.86 3.10 2.00
N GLY A 125 7.31 4.30 1.89
CA GLY A 125 6.98 4.96 0.63
C GLY A 125 8.17 5.68 0.01
N SER A 126 7.87 6.67 -0.82
CA SER A 126 8.86 7.44 -1.58
C SER A 126 9.55 8.55 -0.79
N GLN A 127 8.93 9.04 0.29
CA GLN A 127 9.45 10.11 1.13
C GLN A 127 10.29 9.59 2.32
N GLY A 128 10.69 8.31 2.29
CA GLY A 128 11.55 7.71 3.33
C GLY A 128 10.85 7.45 4.67
N VAL A 129 9.53 7.64 4.73
CA VAL A 129 8.65 7.28 5.84
C VAL A 129 7.60 6.26 5.38
N THR A 130 6.72 5.78 6.25
CA THR A 130 5.67 4.83 5.82
C THR A 130 4.64 5.52 4.92
N GLN A 131 3.97 4.78 4.02
CA GLN A 131 2.90 5.35 3.19
C GLN A 131 1.76 5.92 4.04
N TRP A 132 1.47 5.32 5.20
CA TRP A 132 0.56 5.91 6.20
C TRP A 132 0.98 7.30 6.67
N GLN A 133 2.28 7.49 6.93
CA GLN A 133 2.82 8.76 7.36
C GLN A 133 2.86 9.78 6.21
N GLU A 134 3.05 9.33 4.96
CA GLU A 134 2.88 10.18 3.78
C GLU A 134 1.44 10.72 3.69
N LEU A 135 0.45 9.84 3.83
CA LEU A 135 -0.97 10.22 3.86
C LEU A 135 -1.30 11.17 5.02
N GLY A 136 -0.87 10.84 6.24
CA GLY A 136 -1.09 11.70 7.41
C GLY A 136 -0.44 13.08 7.24
N THR A 137 0.70 13.16 6.55
CA THR A 137 1.35 14.44 6.24
C THR A 137 0.56 15.23 5.20
N ALA A 138 0.08 14.57 4.15
CA ALA A 138 -0.73 15.22 3.12
C ALA A 138 -2.01 15.84 3.71
N LEU A 139 -2.72 15.07 4.55
CA LEU A 139 -3.90 15.52 5.29
C LEU A 139 -3.58 16.70 6.22
N ALA A 140 -2.49 16.61 7.00
CA ALA A 140 -2.10 17.68 7.91
C ALA A 140 -1.71 18.95 7.15
N ASN A 141 -1.00 18.82 6.03
CA ASN A 141 -0.60 19.94 5.18
C ASN A 141 -1.82 20.66 4.60
N GLU A 142 -2.81 19.91 4.11
CA GLU A 142 -4.07 20.46 3.60
C GLU A 142 -4.85 21.19 4.71
N ALA A 143 -5.07 20.52 5.86
CA ALA A 143 -5.79 21.08 6.99
C ALA A 143 -5.10 22.31 7.61
N MET A 144 -3.76 22.35 7.60
CA MET A 144 -2.98 23.45 8.17
C MET A 144 -2.58 24.52 7.15
N GLN A 145 -2.84 24.30 5.86
CA GLN A 145 -2.31 25.10 4.74
C GLN A 145 -0.78 25.28 4.83
N LYS A 146 -0.06 24.17 5.02
CA LYS A 146 1.40 24.12 5.15
C LYS A 146 2.00 23.12 4.18
N ASN A 147 3.32 23.17 4.00
CA ASN A 147 4.06 22.31 3.08
C ASN A 147 5.21 21.59 3.80
N TYR A 148 4.90 20.82 4.84
CA TYR A 148 5.90 19.95 5.47
C TYR A 148 6.21 18.77 4.54
N THR A 149 7.49 18.41 4.45
CA THR A 149 7.84 17.05 3.98
C THR A 149 7.38 16.02 5.00
N SER A 150 7.08 14.80 4.57
CA SER A 150 6.61 13.77 5.51
C SER A 150 7.63 13.45 6.59
N GLN A 151 8.92 13.44 6.25
CA GLN A 151 9.99 13.24 7.22
C GLN A 151 10.09 14.39 8.25
N GLN A 152 9.91 15.64 7.82
CA GLN A 152 9.89 16.77 8.75
C GLN A 152 8.71 16.66 9.71
N LEU A 153 7.50 16.38 9.20
CA LEU A 153 6.31 16.31 10.04
C LEU A 153 6.42 15.19 11.07
N VAL A 154 6.78 13.98 10.65
CA VAL A 154 6.96 12.82 11.55
C VAL A 154 7.95 13.12 12.68
N ASN A 155 9.02 13.88 12.39
CA ASN A 155 10.02 14.25 13.40
C ASN A 155 9.50 15.28 14.41
N VAL A 156 8.67 16.24 13.99
CA VAL A 156 8.18 17.32 14.89
C VAL A 156 6.84 16.97 15.56
N PHE A 157 6.07 16.04 14.99
CA PHE A 157 4.72 15.70 15.45
C PHE A 157 4.66 15.25 16.91
N PRO A 158 5.56 14.39 17.43
CA PRO A 158 5.53 14.00 18.85
C PRO A 158 5.66 15.19 19.80
N ASN A 159 6.54 16.15 19.48
CA ASN A 159 6.72 17.36 20.28
C ASN A 159 5.52 18.31 20.18
N ALA A 160 4.90 18.40 19.00
CA ALA A 160 3.68 19.18 18.81
C ALA A 160 2.51 18.60 19.61
N LEU A 161 2.34 17.27 19.59
CA LEU A 161 1.33 16.55 20.36
C LEU A 161 1.54 16.68 21.87
N ALA A 162 2.79 16.61 22.35
CA ALA A 162 3.09 16.81 23.77
C ALA A 162 2.75 18.23 24.26
N LYS A 163 2.88 19.25 23.40
CA LYS A 163 2.51 20.64 23.71
C LYS A 163 1.00 20.89 23.58
N ASN A 164 0.33 20.15 22.71
CA ASN A 164 -1.11 20.27 22.46
C ASN A 164 -1.74 18.87 22.38
N PRO A 165 -2.24 18.32 23.50
CA PRO A 165 -2.87 17.01 23.52
C PRO A 165 -4.10 16.88 22.60
N ARG A 166 -4.77 18.00 22.29
CA ARG A 166 -5.92 18.05 21.36
C ARG A 166 -5.52 18.22 19.90
N LEU A 167 -4.24 18.14 19.57
CA LEU A 167 -3.74 18.36 18.20
C LEU A 167 -4.42 17.43 17.18
N ILE A 168 -4.62 16.16 17.54
CA ILE A 168 -5.22 15.17 16.64
C ILE A 168 -6.71 15.47 16.41
N GLU A 169 -7.46 15.81 17.46
CA GLU A 169 -8.86 16.24 17.35
C GLU A 169 -8.98 17.47 16.45
N GLN A 170 -8.19 18.51 16.71
CA GLN A 170 -8.18 19.75 15.91
C GLN A 170 -7.81 19.53 14.44
N LEU A 171 -6.86 18.64 14.15
CA LEU A 171 -6.52 18.29 12.77
C LEU A 171 -7.64 17.48 12.11
N THR A 172 -8.27 16.58 12.86
CA THR A 172 -9.39 15.77 12.37
C THR A 172 -10.56 16.65 11.98
N ASP A 173 -10.98 17.57 12.85
CA ASP A 173 -12.08 18.51 12.59
C ASP A 173 -11.82 19.34 11.33
N LYS A 174 -10.59 19.88 11.19
CA LYS A 174 -10.20 20.65 10.00
C LYS A 174 -10.20 19.83 8.71
N VAL A 175 -9.81 18.56 8.76
CA VAL A 175 -9.90 17.69 7.58
C VAL A 175 -11.37 17.44 7.23
N LEU A 176 -12.24 17.21 8.21
CA LEU A 176 -13.67 16.98 7.99
C LEU A 176 -14.41 18.22 7.46
N GLU A 177 -13.94 19.43 7.80
CA GLU A 177 -14.41 20.68 7.19
C GLU A 177 -14.08 20.76 5.68
N ILE A 178 -13.00 20.12 5.24
CA ILE A 178 -12.53 20.12 3.85
C ILE A 178 -13.10 18.93 3.07
N LYS A 179 -13.12 17.75 3.69
CA LYS A 179 -13.54 16.47 3.11
C LYS A 179 -14.89 16.05 3.70
N THR A 180 -15.94 16.70 3.21
CA THR A 180 -17.31 16.52 3.72
C THR A 180 -17.94 15.17 3.34
N ASP A 181 -17.26 14.37 2.52
CA ASP A 181 -17.70 13.07 2.01
C ASP A 181 -17.11 11.89 2.80
N ILE A 182 -16.40 12.16 3.90
CA ILE A 182 -15.88 11.15 4.83
C ILE A 182 -16.89 10.95 5.96
N ASP A 183 -17.50 9.76 6.00
CA ASP A 183 -18.51 9.43 6.99
C ASP A 183 -17.92 9.03 8.35
N ASN A 184 -16.69 8.49 8.35
CA ASN A 184 -16.04 8.00 9.56
C ASN A 184 -14.86 8.89 10.03
N PRO A 185 -15.07 9.80 11.00
CA PRO A 185 -14.03 10.69 11.51
C PRO A 185 -12.88 9.95 12.19
N TYR A 186 -13.12 8.73 12.69
CA TYR A 186 -12.10 7.93 13.35
C TYR A 186 -11.04 7.39 12.38
N LEU A 187 -11.34 7.30 11.09
CA LEU A 187 -10.33 6.94 10.08
C LEU A 187 -9.25 8.02 10.00
N ILE A 188 -9.65 9.29 9.93
CA ILE A 188 -8.73 10.43 9.92
C ILE A 188 -7.91 10.48 11.23
N LYS A 189 -8.59 10.33 12.38
CA LYS A 189 -7.93 10.25 13.69
C LYS A 189 -6.88 9.12 13.72
N GLY A 190 -7.26 7.93 13.25
CA GLY A 190 -6.37 6.77 13.14
C GLY A 190 -5.16 7.04 12.26
N ILE A 191 -5.34 7.69 11.11
CA ILE A 191 -4.25 8.07 10.21
C ILE A 191 -3.29 9.07 10.89
N PHE A 192 -3.81 10.09 11.58
CA PHE A 192 -2.93 11.03 12.30
C PHE A 192 -2.14 10.38 13.43
N TRP A 193 -2.70 9.39 14.11
CA TRP A 193 -1.95 8.62 15.10
C TRP A 193 -0.74 7.87 14.51
N THR A 194 -0.70 7.60 13.20
CA THR A 194 0.47 7.00 12.54
C THR A 194 1.68 7.94 12.48
N LEU A 195 1.48 9.25 12.61
CA LEU A 195 2.55 10.25 12.70
C LEU A 195 3.26 10.22 14.07
N SER A 196 2.68 9.58 15.08
CA SER A 196 3.28 9.41 16.40
C SER A 196 3.99 8.07 16.49
N ASN A 197 5.32 8.07 16.57
CA ASN A 197 6.13 6.84 16.67
C ASN A 197 5.70 5.90 17.82
N GLN A 198 5.18 6.46 18.92
CA GLN A 198 4.71 5.69 20.07
C GLN A 198 3.36 5.00 19.83
N HIS A 199 2.52 5.56 18.96
CA HIS A 199 1.14 5.10 18.74
C HIS A 199 0.94 4.43 17.38
N ALA A 200 1.86 4.61 16.43
CA ALA A 200 1.71 4.18 15.05
C ALA A 200 1.37 2.69 14.92
N ILE A 201 1.98 1.82 15.73
CA ILE A 201 1.67 0.38 15.68
C ILE A 201 0.23 0.06 16.11
N TYR A 202 -0.30 0.77 17.10
CA TYR A 202 -1.67 0.61 17.57
C TYR A 202 -2.66 1.20 16.57
N ALA A 203 -2.34 2.36 16.00
CA ALA A 203 -3.12 2.99 14.94
C ALA A 203 -3.25 2.06 13.72
N ILE A 204 -2.14 1.48 13.26
CA ILE A 204 -2.14 0.55 12.11
C ILE A 204 -2.92 -0.73 12.43
N ASN A 205 -2.83 -1.25 13.66
CA ASN A 205 -3.63 -2.39 14.07
C ASN A 205 -5.14 -2.05 14.02
N TRP A 206 -5.53 -0.89 14.53
CA TRP A 206 -6.92 -0.45 14.49
C TRP A 206 -7.42 -0.22 13.04
N LEU A 207 -6.62 0.46 12.21
CA LEU A 207 -6.88 0.67 10.78
C LEU A 207 -6.95 -0.67 9.99
N SER A 208 -6.32 -1.73 10.50
CA SER A 208 -6.39 -3.08 9.92
C SER A 208 -7.68 -3.85 10.32
N GLY A 209 -8.59 -3.20 11.04
CA GLY A 209 -9.84 -3.80 11.53
C GLY A 209 -9.75 -4.35 12.96
N LYS A 210 -8.55 -4.53 13.53
CA LYS A 210 -8.39 -5.17 14.84
C LYS A 210 -8.88 -4.29 15.99
N SER A 211 -9.45 -4.93 17.01
CA SER A 211 -9.72 -4.27 18.29
C SER A 211 -8.41 -4.02 19.05
N LEU A 212 -8.39 -2.96 19.85
CA LEU A 212 -7.28 -2.62 20.73
C LEU A 212 -7.59 -3.03 22.17
N ALA A 213 -6.57 -3.03 23.04
CA ALA A 213 -6.83 -3.07 24.47
C ALA A 213 -7.61 -1.80 24.86
N GLN A 214 -8.68 -1.93 25.65
CA GLN A 214 -9.59 -0.81 25.96
C GLN A 214 -8.85 0.44 26.42
N LYS A 215 -7.89 0.29 27.35
CA LYS A 215 -7.04 1.40 27.82
C LYS A 215 -6.34 2.17 26.69
N LYS A 216 -5.87 1.46 25.66
CA LYS A 216 -5.20 2.08 24.49
C LYS A 216 -6.19 2.70 23.51
N ALA A 217 -7.37 2.08 23.34
CA ALA A 217 -8.44 2.67 22.56
C ALA A 217 -8.91 4.00 23.17
N ASP A 218 -9.11 4.03 24.50
CA ASP A 218 -9.50 5.24 25.24
C ASP A 218 -8.43 6.33 25.15
N GLU A 219 -7.15 5.97 25.32
CA GLU A 219 -6.01 6.90 25.19
C GLU A 219 -5.91 7.53 23.81
N MET A 220 -6.28 6.78 22.77
CA MET A 220 -6.25 7.24 21.38
C MET A 220 -7.60 7.80 20.91
N GLU A 221 -8.62 7.76 21.76
CA GLU A 221 -10.01 8.11 21.45
C GLU A 221 -10.54 7.44 20.18
N LEU A 222 -10.23 6.15 20.02
CA LEU A 222 -10.69 5.32 18.91
C LEU A 222 -11.77 4.34 19.41
N PRO A 223 -12.83 4.07 18.63
CA PRO A 223 -13.84 3.12 19.00
C PRO A 223 -13.24 1.71 19.05
N ASN A 224 -13.75 0.89 19.96
CA ASN A 224 -13.21 -0.43 20.23
C ASN A 224 -14.26 -1.54 20.09
N ASP A 225 -15.05 -1.44 19.04
CA ASP A 225 -16.07 -2.42 18.71
C ASP A 225 -15.44 -3.77 18.33
N SER A 226 -16.26 -4.83 18.30
CA SER A 226 -15.81 -6.15 17.87
C SER A 226 -15.38 -6.10 16.40
N GLU A 227 -14.48 -6.99 16.00
CA GLU A 227 -14.03 -7.05 14.60
C GLU A 227 -15.22 -7.33 13.66
N ASP A 228 -16.17 -8.18 14.07
CA ASP A 228 -17.29 -8.60 13.22
C ASP A 228 -18.37 -7.52 13.01
N ASP A 229 -18.40 -6.49 13.87
CA ASP A 229 -19.36 -5.37 13.75
C ASP A 229 -18.92 -4.30 12.73
N LYS A 230 -17.69 -4.41 12.20
CA LYS A 230 -17.14 -3.41 11.27
C LYS A 230 -17.49 -3.72 9.82
N ASP A 231 -17.97 -2.72 9.09
CA ASP A 231 -18.02 -2.79 7.64
C ASP A 231 -16.61 -2.58 7.04
N HIS A 232 -15.87 -3.68 6.95
CA HIS A 232 -14.48 -3.68 6.48
C HIS A 232 -14.35 -3.20 5.04
N PHE A 233 -15.38 -3.42 4.21
CA PHE A 233 -15.32 -3.03 2.81
C PHE A 233 -15.58 -1.54 2.63
N ASP A 234 -16.53 -0.99 3.37
CA ASP A 234 -16.75 0.45 3.43
C ASP A 234 -15.51 1.19 3.96
N ILE A 235 -14.93 0.73 5.08
CA ILE A 235 -13.67 1.29 5.61
C ILE A 235 -12.54 1.23 4.57
N THR A 236 -12.44 0.11 3.85
CA THR A 236 -11.47 -0.04 2.76
C THR A 236 -11.69 1.02 1.69
N CYS A 237 -12.92 1.19 1.21
CA CYS A 237 -13.24 2.17 0.16
C CYS A 237 -12.94 3.60 0.62
N GLN A 238 -13.31 3.97 1.84
CA GLN A 238 -13.00 5.29 2.40
C GLN A 238 -11.49 5.56 2.48
N ILE A 239 -10.68 4.56 2.87
CA ILE A 239 -9.22 4.69 2.88
C ILE A 239 -8.68 4.87 1.44
N LEU A 240 -9.16 4.08 0.50
CA LEU A 240 -8.72 4.12 -0.90
C LEU A 240 -9.10 5.44 -1.59
N ASP A 241 -10.32 5.94 -1.37
CA ASP A 241 -10.77 7.25 -1.85
C ASP A 241 -9.92 8.38 -1.25
N LEU A 242 -9.60 8.30 0.04
CA LEU A 242 -8.75 9.30 0.69
C LEU A 242 -7.33 9.32 0.13
N ILE A 243 -6.79 8.14 -0.21
CA ILE A 243 -5.48 8.01 -0.84
C ILE A 243 -5.49 8.67 -2.23
N SER A 244 -6.54 8.44 -3.02
CA SER A 244 -6.59 8.82 -4.43
C SER A 244 -6.70 10.33 -4.67
N ASP A 245 -7.03 11.10 -3.64
CA ASP A 245 -6.91 12.57 -3.63
C ASP A 245 -5.47 13.07 -3.75
N TYR A 246 -4.49 12.27 -3.29
CA TYR A 246 -3.10 12.70 -3.19
C TYR A 246 -2.17 11.97 -4.16
N ASN A 247 -2.41 10.68 -4.44
CA ASN A 247 -1.59 9.90 -5.36
C ASN A 247 -2.38 8.70 -5.91
N PRO A 248 -2.14 8.25 -7.16
CA PRO A 248 -2.68 6.96 -7.62
C PRO A 248 -2.22 5.81 -6.74
N LEU A 249 -3.01 4.73 -6.73
CA LEU A 249 -2.72 3.54 -5.92
C LEU A 249 -2.72 2.28 -6.78
N VAL A 250 -1.64 1.50 -6.66
CA VAL A 250 -1.51 0.21 -7.34
C VAL A 250 -1.80 -0.91 -6.35
N VAL A 251 -2.95 -1.57 -6.53
CA VAL A 251 -3.33 -2.78 -5.78
C VAL A 251 -2.98 -4.02 -6.58
N CYS A 252 -2.14 -4.89 -6.02
CA CYS A 252 -1.67 -6.10 -6.67
C CYS A 252 -2.17 -7.36 -5.93
N PHE A 253 -2.89 -8.21 -6.65
CA PHE A 253 -3.26 -9.56 -6.22
C PHE A 253 -2.39 -10.58 -6.95
N ASP A 254 -1.59 -11.37 -6.24
CA ASP A 254 -0.66 -12.34 -6.81
C ASP A 254 -0.92 -13.76 -6.27
N GLN A 255 -0.40 -14.79 -6.92
CA GLN A 255 -0.61 -16.19 -6.54
C GLN A 255 -2.09 -16.62 -6.52
N LEU A 256 -2.85 -16.20 -7.53
CA LEU A 256 -4.27 -16.54 -7.69
C LEU A 256 -4.52 -17.99 -8.16
N ASP A 257 -3.47 -18.74 -8.47
CA ASP A 257 -3.49 -20.13 -8.93
C ASP A 257 -3.65 -21.17 -7.80
N GLY A 258 -4.17 -20.74 -6.64
CA GLY A 258 -4.52 -21.62 -5.53
C GLY A 258 -5.70 -22.54 -5.86
N THR A 259 -5.76 -23.69 -5.19
CA THR A 259 -6.80 -24.72 -5.40
C THR A 259 -7.93 -24.67 -4.37
N GLU A 260 -7.80 -23.83 -3.36
CA GLU A 260 -8.83 -23.62 -2.36
C GLU A 260 -10.05 -22.88 -2.90
N CYS A 261 -11.20 -23.19 -2.32
CA CYS A 261 -12.49 -22.58 -2.62
C CYS A 261 -13.14 -22.04 -1.34
N ASP A 262 -14.04 -21.08 -1.49
CA ASP A 262 -14.93 -20.64 -0.42
C ASP A 262 -16.06 -21.67 -0.17
N ASP A 263 -16.93 -21.37 0.80
CA ASP A 263 -18.04 -22.26 1.19
C ASP A 263 -19.09 -22.41 0.08
N ALA A 264 -19.14 -21.47 -0.87
CA ALA A 264 -19.99 -21.51 -2.06
C ALA A 264 -19.35 -22.25 -3.25
N GLY A 265 -18.11 -22.71 -3.11
CA GLY A 265 -17.37 -23.45 -4.13
C GLY A 265 -16.64 -22.57 -5.16
N PHE A 266 -16.57 -21.25 -4.95
CA PHE A 266 -15.81 -20.35 -5.80
C PHE A 266 -14.31 -20.45 -5.50
N SER A 267 -13.52 -20.56 -6.56
CA SER A 267 -12.05 -20.56 -6.47
C SER A 267 -11.50 -19.22 -5.99
N ARG A 268 -10.28 -19.21 -5.42
CA ARG A 268 -9.54 -17.98 -5.09
C ARG A 268 -9.59 -16.94 -6.22
N ALA A 269 -9.32 -17.33 -7.46
CA ALA A 269 -9.34 -16.40 -8.59
C ALA A 269 -10.72 -15.75 -8.81
N GLN A 270 -11.81 -16.49 -8.60
CA GLN A 270 -13.18 -15.96 -8.71
C GLN A 270 -13.51 -15.03 -7.55
N VAL A 271 -13.17 -15.40 -6.32
CA VAL A 271 -13.39 -14.58 -5.13
C VAL A 271 -12.63 -13.25 -5.25
N ILE A 272 -11.37 -13.29 -5.69
CA ILE A 272 -10.56 -12.07 -5.90
C ILE A 272 -11.06 -11.24 -7.08
N ALA A 273 -11.50 -11.88 -8.18
CA ALA A 273 -12.12 -11.14 -9.29
C ALA A 273 -13.41 -10.43 -8.86
N SER A 274 -14.20 -11.05 -7.97
CA SER A 274 -15.38 -10.43 -7.37
C SER A 274 -14.97 -9.24 -6.51
N LEU A 275 -13.98 -9.38 -5.61
CA LEU A 275 -13.48 -8.27 -4.81
C LEU A 275 -12.96 -7.12 -5.68
N ALA A 276 -12.18 -7.42 -6.72
CA ALA A 276 -11.67 -6.41 -7.65
C ALA A 276 -12.80 -5.68 -8.40
N THR A 277 -13.88 -6.40 -8.72
CA THR A 277 -15.07 -5.82 -9.34
C THR A 277 -15.83 -4.92 -8.36
N ASP A 278 -16.01 -5.36 -7.11
CA ASP A 278 -16.60 -4.54 -6.05
C ASP A 278 -15.80 -3.24 -5.87
N LEU A 279 -14.46 -3.33 -5.77
CA LEU A 279 -13.58 -2.17 -5.69
C LEU A 279 -13.70 -1.24 -6.90
N TYR A 280 -13.68 -1.79 -8.11
CA TYR A 280 -13.82 -1.00 -9.34
C TYR A 280 -15.13 -0.21 -9.39
N ASN A 281 -16.22 -0.78 -8.86
CA ASN A 281 -17.54 -0.16 -8.87
C ASN A 281 -17.74 0.84 -7.72
N SER A 282 -17.06 0.66 -6.60
CA SER A 282 -17.24 1.47 -5.38
C SER A 282 -16.30 2.66 -5.27
N LEU A 283 -15.11 2.60 -5.88
CA LEU A 283 -14.12 3.67 -5.77
C LEU A 283 -14.49 4.89 -6.60
N LYS A 284 -14.38 6.08 -6.00
CA LYS A 284 -14.55 7.36 -6.71
C LYS A 284 -13.40 7.58 -7.70
N ARG A 285 -12.19 7.19 -7.29
CA ARG A 285 -10.93 7.30 -8.04
C ARG A 285 -9.90 6.32 -7.47
N GLY A 286 -9.10 5.66 -8.32
CA GLY A 286 -8.13 4.63 -7.93
C GLY A 286 -7.02 4.41 -8.94
#